data_AF-A0A7W1DMR4-F1
#
_entry.id   AF-A0A7W1DMR4-F1
#
_cell.length_a   1.000
_cell.length_b   1.000
_cell.length_c   1.000
_cell.angle_alpha   90.00
_cell.angle_beta   90.00
_cell.angle_gamma   90.00
#
_symmetry.space_group_name_H-M   'P 1'
#
loop_
_entity.id
_entity.type
_entity.pdbx_description
1 polymer ?
#
loop_
_entity_poly.entity_id
_entity_poly.type
_entity_poly.pdbx_seq_one_letter_code
_entity_poly.pdbx_strand_id
1 'polypeptide(L)'
;MRPKPRPRPRRTRRRTPKTPTGEVMSDHLKPIVEALIFASPEPVTPKALYKLLDGEPREDVDAALTAVRADYERVGGLQLIEIAGGYQIVTRPELHEWVRKLFHERTSSKLSVQALETLAVIAYKQPVTAAEIAEIRGVSSSGGVLSTLVDRHLIKTVGRKQVVGRPFMYATTRDFLERFGLNDLSDLPKVEELSDALGFELPMALAEPTVTTSPLPFDESDAGSNAGAPEPVVEEIALDEEPPGADEQIH
;
A
#
# COMPACT_ATOMS: atom_id res chain seq x y z
N MET A 1 43.18 73.41 -44.92
CA MET A 1 42.52 72.27 -45.59
C MET A 1 41.84 71.42 -44.51
N ARG A 2 40.53 71.59 -44.28
CA ARG A 2 39.76 70.88 -43.22
C ARG A 2 39.16 69.59 -43.81
N PRO A 3 39.20 68.44 -43.11
CA PRO A 3 38.60 67.21 -43.62
C PRO A 3 37.08 67.22 -43.42
N LYS A 4 36.34 66.71 -44.41
CA LYS A 4 34.87 66.58 -44.39
C LYS A 4 34.42 65.45 -43.45
N PRO A 5 33.27 65.57 -42.76
CA PRO A 5 32.76 64.51 -41.89
C PRO A 5 32.10 63.39 -42.71
N ARG A 6 32.27 62.14 -42.27
CA ARG A 6 31.66 60.94 -42.88
C ARG A 6 30.17 60.80 -42.49
N PRO A 7 29.30 60.25 -43.34
CA PRO A 7 27.88 60.09 -43.03
C PRO A 7 27.64 58.89 -42.10
N ARG A 8 26.66 59.02 -41.20
CA ARG A 8 26.24 57.95 -40.28
C ARG A 8 25.35 56.93 -41.02
N PRO A 9 25.46 55.61 -40.74
CA PRO A 9 24.57 54.63 -41.34
C PRO A 9 23.16 54.71 -40.75
N ARG A 10 22.14 54.68 -41.63
CA ARG A 10 20.73 54.55 -41.26
C ARG A 10 20.50 53.20 -40.59
N ARG A 11 20.22 53.21 -39.28
CA ARG A 11 19.69 52.03 -38.57
C ARG A 11 18.28 51.76 -39.08
N THR A 12 18.14 50.68 -39.85
CA THR A 12 16.86 50.08 -40.21
C THR A 12 16.10 49.72 -38.93
N ARG A 13 14.83 50.13 -38.85
CA ARG A 13 13.93 49.72 -37.76
C ARG A 13 13.78 48.20 -37.82
N ARG A 14 14.44 47.52 -36.90
CA ARG A 14 14.27 46.08 -36.67
C ARG A 14 12.82 45.86 -36.25
N ARG A 15 12.01 45.25 -37.14
CA ARG A 15 10.67 44.78 -36.79
C ARG A 15 10.84 43.81 -35.63
N THR A 16 10.24 44.12 -34.49
CA THR A 16 10.10 43.17 -33.39
C THR A 16 9.25 42.01 -33.89
N PRO A 17 9.69 40.74 -33.70
CA PRO A 17 8.82 39.61 -33.96
C PRO A 17 7.68 39.64 -32.93
N LYS A 18 6.46 39.49 -33.45
CA LYS A 18 5.22 39.32 -32.67
C LYS A 18 5.33 37.98 -31.93
N THR A 19 5.41 38.01 -30.61
CA THR A 19 5.39 36.80 -29.76
C THR A 19 4.09 36.03 -30.00
N PRO A 20 4.14 34.72 -30.28
CA PRO A 20 2.96 33.87 -30.21
C PRO A 20 2.65 33.61 -28.72
N THR A 21 1.56 34.19 -28.23
CA THR A 21 1.14 34.21 -26.81
C THR A 21 0.64 32.85 -26.28
N GLY A 22 0.78 31.76 -27.05
CA GLY A 22 0.26 30.43 -26.66
C GLY A 22 1.31 29.43 -26.16
N GLU A 23 2.56 29.51 -26.63
CA GLU A 23 3.58 28.47 -26.36
C GLU A 23 4.55 28.82 -25.22
N VAL A 24 4.62 30.10 -24.83
CA VAL A 24 5.66 30.60 -23.90
C VAL A 24 5.23 30.50 -22.43
N MET A 25 3.93 30.31 -22.14
CA MET A 25 3.45 30.22 -20.76
C MET A 25 3.72 28.85 -20.14
N SER A 26 3.65 27.74 -20.89
CA SER A 26 3.91 26.42 -20.31
C SER A 26 5.40 26.15 -20.04
N ASP A 27 6.31 26.87 -20.71
CA ASP A 27 7.77 26.61 -20.67
C ASP A 27 8.41 27.03 -19.34
N HIS A 28 7.84 28.01 -18.63
CA HIS A 28 8.34 28.45 -17.32
C HIS A 28 7.81 27.63 -16.14
N LEU A 29 6.69 26.92 -16.29
CA LEU A 29 6.09 26.14 -15.22
C LEU A 29 6.87 24.87 -14.92
N LYS A 30 7.40 24.22 -15.96
CA LYS A 30 8.21 23.02 -15.83
C LYS A 30 9.39 23.19 -14.84
N PRO A 31 10.30 24.18 -14.99
CA PRO A 31 11.41 24.35 -14.04
C PRO A 31 10.94 24.73 -12.63
N ILE A 32 9.78 25.38 -12.50
CA ILE A 32 9.19 25.69 -11.18
C ILE A 32 8.72 24.40 -10.51
N VAL A 33 7.95 23.56 -11.22
CA VAL A 33 7.47 22.27 -10.71
C VAL A 33 8.65 21.36 -10.32
N GLU A 34 9.66 21.27 -11.18
CA GLU A 34 10.88 20.51 -10.88
C GLU A 34 11.58 21.02 -9.61
N ALA A 35 11.76 22.34 -9.48
CA ALA A 35 12.38 22.92 -8.31
C ALA A 35 11.59 22.68 -7.02
N LEU A 36 10.25 22.75 -7.09
CA LEU A 36 9.37 22.47 -5.95
C LEU A 36 9.48 21.01 -5.49
N ILE A 37 9.47 20.07 -6.43
CA ILE A 37 9.61 18.64 -6.12
C ILE A 37 11.00 18.34 -5.57
N PHE A 38 12.05 18.92 -6.14
CA PHE A 38 13.44 18.71 -5.71
C PHE A 38 13.71 19.28 -4.32
N ALA A 39 13.15 20.46 -4.02
CA ALA A 39 13.33 21.12 -2.72
C ALA A 39 12.53 20.46 -1.58
N SER A 40 11.50 19.68 -1.91
CA SER A 40 10.63 19.07 -0.91
C SER A 40 11.26 17.81 -0.30
N PRO A 41 11.31 17.70 1.04
CA PRO A 41 11.73 16.45 1.70
C PRO A 41 10.66 15.35 1.64
N GLU A 42 9.39 15.72 1.41
CA GLU A 42 8.23 14.81 1.37
C GLU A 42 7.63 14.74 -0.06
N PRO A 43 6.94 13.65 -0.45
CA PRO A 43 6.30 13.56 -1.75
C PRO A 43 5.26 14.67 -1.99
N VAL A 44 5.44 15.42 -3.08
CA VAL A 44 4.57 16.56 -3.41
C VAL A 44 3.35 16.08 -4.20
N THR A 45 2.17 16.23 -3.62
CA THR A 45 0.91 15.85 -4.31
C THR A 45 0.52 16.86 -5.40
N PRO A 46 -0.20 16.43 -6.47
CA PRO A 46 -0.75 17.37 -7.46
C PRO A 46 -1.62 18.47 -6.82
N LYS A 47 -2.40 18.11 -5.80
CA LYS A 47 -3.21 19.07 -5.02
C LYS A 47 -2.35 20.15 -4.35
N ALA A 48 -1.17 19.80 -3.86
CA ALA A 48 -0.24 20.77 -3.28
C ALA A 48 0.35 21.69 -4.35
N LEU A 49 0.68 21.16 -5.54
CA LEU A 49 1.14 21.96 -6.67
C LEU A 49 0.08 22.96 -7.12
N TYR A 50 -1.19 22.55 -7.29
CA TYR A 50 -2.27 23.49 -7.64
C TYR A 50 -2.50 24.59 -6.61
N LYS A 51 -2.22 24.30 -5.34
CA LYS A 51 -2.35 25.31 -4.26
C LYS A 51 -1.19 26.31 -4.28
N LEU A 52 0.01 25.87 -4.64
CA LEU A 52 1.20 26.73 -4.74
C LEU A 52 1.23 27.53 -6.04
N LEU A 53 0.63 27.00 -7.11
CA LEU A 53 0.52 27.58 -8.44
C LEU A 53 -0.94 27.99 -8.73
N ASP A 54 -1.58 28.65 -7.78
CA ASP A 54 -2.99 29.03 -7.85
C ASP A 54 -3.32 30.02 -8.99
N GLY A 55 -2.32 30.73 -9.51
CA GLY A 55 -2.42 31.61 -10.67
C GLY A 55 -2.42 30.92 -12.03
N GLU A 56 -2.18 29.61 -12.08
CA GLU A 56 -2.00 28.86 -13.34
C GLU A 56 -3.12 27.83 -13.56
N PRO A 57 -3.53 27.57 -14.81
CA PRO A 57 -4.48 26.51 -15.12
C PRO A 57 -3.97 25.14 -14.66
N ARG A 58 -4.87 24.30 -14.10
CA ARG A 58 -4.49 22.94 -13.66
C ARG A 58 -3.92 22.09 -14.79
N GLU A 59 -4.47 22.24 -16.01
CA GLU A 59 -4.00 21.53 -17.21
C GLU A 59 -2.54 21.87 -17.54
N ASP A 60 -2.13 23.13 -17.34
CA ASP A 60 -0.75 23.56 -17.57
C ASP A 60 0.20 23.01 -16.49
N VAL A 61 -0.25 22.92 -15.24
CA VAL A 61 0.50 22.28 -14.15
C VAL A 61 0.68 20.79 -14.40
N ASP A 62 -0.36 20.09 -14.87
CA ASP A 62 -0.31 18.66 -15.20
C ASP A 62 0.59 18.40 -16.42
N ALA A 63 0.53 19.27 -17.43
CA ALA A 63 1.43 19.22 -18.58
C ALA A 63 2.88 19.45 -18.17
N ALA A 64 3.14 20.42 -17.29
CA ALA A 64 4.46 20.68 -16.74
C ALA A 64 5.00 19.47 -15.96
N LEU A 65 4.17 18.86 -15.10
CA LEU A 65 4.53 17.66 -14.33
C LEU A 65 4.86 16.47 -15.24
N THR A 66 4.08 16.27 -16.31
CA THR A 66 4.33 15.24 -17.32
C THR A 66 5.65 15.48 -18.03
N ALA A 67 5.95 16.74 -18.37
CA ALA A 67 7.21 17.12 -19.00
C ALA A 67 8.41 16.93 -18.07
N VAL A 68 8.26 17.17 -16.76
CA VAL A 68 9.29 16.84 -15.75
C VAL A 68 9.49 15.33 -15.69
N ARG A 69 8.41 14.53 -15.60
CA ARG A 69 8.49 13.06 -15.56
C ARG A 69 9.32 12.52 -16.73
N ALA A 70 9.05 12.99 -17.95
CA ALA A 70 9.77 12.58 -19.15
C ALA A 70 11.28 12.88 -19.09
N ASP A 71 11.71 13.96 -18.43
CA ASP A 71 13.14 14.27 -18.28
C ASP A 71 13.89 13.30 -17.37
N TYR A 72 13.20 12.77 -16.35
CA TYR A 72 13.75 11.81 -15.39
C TYR A 72 13.68 10.35 -15.88
N GLU A 73 13.06 10.08 -17.04
CA GLU A 73 13.17 8.79 -17.73
C GLU A 73 14.54 8.59 -18.38
N ARG A 74 15.29 9.66 -18.61
CA ARG A 74 16.65 9.60 -19.19
C ARG A 74 17.61 8.86 -18.25
N VAL A 75 18.59 8.18 -18.86
CA VAL A 75 19.70 7.54 -18.13
C VAL A 75 20.45 8.60 -17.32
N GLY A 76 20.45 8.45 -16.00
CA GLY A 76 21.03 9.40 -15.04
C GLY A 76 21.00 8.84 -13.62
N GLY A 77 21.57 9.54 -12.65
CA GLY A 77 21.61 9.05 -11.25
C GLY A 77 20.35 9.31 -10.42
N LEU A 78 19.44 10.11 -10.95
CA LEU A 78 18.17 10.48 -10.32
C LEU A 78 17.00 9.93 -11.12
N GLN A 79 15.86 9.77 -10.45
CA GLN A 79 14.59 9.43 -11.05
C GLN A 79 13.46 10.13 -10.30
N LEU A 80 12.36 10.37 -11.01
CA LEU A 80 11.11 10.85 -10.43
C LEU A 80 10.23 9.63 -10.17
N ILE A 81 9.81 9.44 -8.93
CA ILE A 81 8.88 8.37 -8.55
C ILE A 81 7.60 8.96 -7.98
N GLU A 82 6.53 8.20 -8.12
CA GLU A 82 5.26 8.48 -7.48
C GLU A 82 5.19 7.63 -6.21
N ILE A 83 4.98 8.26 -5.06
CA ILE A 83 4.83 7.62 -3.76
C ILE A 83 3.71 8.33 -2.98
N ALA A 84 2.84 7.55 -2.32
CA ALA A 84 1.75 8.05 -1.49
C ALA A 84 0.85 9.11 -2.18
N GLY A 85 0.64 8.95 -3.50
CA GLY A 85 -0.14 9.88 -4.34
C GLY A 85 0.56 11.23 -4.57
N GLY A 86 1.88 11.29 -4.36
CA GLY A 86 2.72 12.45 -4.62
C GLY A 86 3.98 12.09 -5.39
N TYR A 87 4.74 13.10 -5.77
CA TYR A 87 5.91 12.99 -6.62
C TYR A 87 7.16 13.33 -5.84
N GLN A 88 8.22 12.55 -6.01
CA GLN A 88 9.49 12.80 -5.36
C GLN A 88 10.67 12.45 -6.28
N ILE A 89 11.69 13.30 -6.27
CA ILE A 89 12.97 13.03 -6.94
C ILE A 89 13.85 12.25 -5.98
N VAL A 90 14.27 11.06 -6.38
CA VAL A 90 15.13 10.18 -5.59
C VAL A 90 16.33 9.72 -6.39
N THR A 91 17.36 9.23 -5.69
CA THR A 91 18.47 8.53 -6.34
C THR A 91 17.99 7.18 -6.89
N ARG A 92 18.54 6.77 -8.03
CA ARG A 92 18.25 5.44 -8.58
C ARG A 92 18.79 4.31 -7.68
N PRO A 93 18.09 3.18 -7.55
CA PRO A 93 18.45 2.10 -6.63
C PRO A 93 19.79 1.43 -6.99
N GLU A 94 20.20 1.45 -8.26
CA GLU A 94 21.48 0.89 -8.72
C GLU A 94 22.68 1.62 -8.08
N LEU A 95 22.49 2.84 -7.58
CA LEU A 95 23.52 3.65 -6.93
C LEU A 95 23.51 3.52 -5.40
N HIS A 96 22.70 2.62 -4.83
CA HIS A 96 22.52 2.47 -3.38
C HIS A 96 23.85 2.33 -2.62
N GLU A 97 24.80 1.54 -3.13
CA GLU A 97 26.09 1.31 -2.45
C GLU A 97 26.87 2.61 -2.21
N TRP A 98 26.84 3.52 -3.18
CA TRP A 98 27.51 4.81 -3.11
C TRP A 98 26.77 5.78 -2.18
N VAL A 99 25.44 5.85 -2.32
CA VAL A 99 24.59 6.70 -1.48
C VAL A 99 24.71 6.30 -0.01
N ARG A 100 24.74 4.99 0.29
CA ARG A 100 24.88 4.49 1.66
C ARG A 100 26.22 4.88 2.30
N LYS A 101 27.31 4.90 1.54
CA LYS A 101 28.63 5.35 2.02
C LYS A 101 28.61 6.82 2.43
N LEU A 102 27.83 7.67 1.76
CA LEU A 102 27.71 9.09 2.12
C LEU A 102 27.08 9.29 3.51
N PHE A 103 26.02 8.54 3.82
CA PHE A 103 25.21 8.75 5.03
C PHE A 103 25.70 8.02 6.29
N HIS A 104 26.94 7.50 6.29
CA HIS A 104 27.67 6.92 7.44
C HIS A 104 26.78 6.56 8.63
N GLU A 105 26.26 5.32 8.62
CA GLU A 105 25.81 4.64 9.84
C GLU A 105 24.74 5.33 10.69
N ARG A 106 23.94 6.27 10.14
CA ARG A 106 22.65 6.61 10.76
C ARG A 106 21.64 5.50 10.49
N THR A 107 21.90 4.31 11.02
CA THR A 107 20.89 3.27 11.12
C THR A 107 19.89 3.77 12.16
N SER A 108 18.86 4.52 11.71
CA SER A 108 17.62 4.59 12.47
C SER A 108 17.28 3.16 12.85
N SER A 109 17.11 2.88 14.15
CA SER A 109 16.98 1.52 14.65
C SER A 109 15.98 0.75 13.79
N LYS A 110 16.47 -0.26 13.08
CA LYS A 110 15.65 -1.06 12.17
C LYS A 110 14.49 -1.63 12.98
N LEU A 111 13.32 -1.74 12.35
CA LEU A 111 12.23 -2.50 12.95
C LEU A 111 12.72 -3.93 13.19
N SER A 112 12.39 -4.48 14.35
CA SER A 112 12.65 -5.90 14.61
C SER A 112 11.83 -6.76 13.65
N VAL A 113 12.26 -8.01 13.44
CA VAL A 113 11.52 -8.98 12.62
C VAL A 113 10.07 -9.11 13.10
N GLN A 114 9.87 -9.20 14.42
CA GLN A 114 8.54 -9.23 15.03
C GLN A 114 7.70 -7.97 14.72
N ALA A 115 8.30 -6.79 14.62
CA ALA A 115 7.58 -5.57 14.28
C ALA A 115 7.19 -5.54 12.79
N LEU A 116 8.06 -6.05 11.91
CA LEU A 116 7.78 -6.17 10.48
C LEU A 116 6.64 -7.18 10.21
N GLU A 117 6.64 -8.32 10.89
CA GLU A 117 5.56 -9.31 10.78
C GLU A 117 4.21 -8.72 11.24
N THR A 118 4.18 -8.03 12.38
CA THR A 118 2.96 -7.36 12.86
C THR A 118 2.50 -6.31 11.85
N LEU A 119 3.43 -5.52 11.31
CA LEU A 119 3.11 -4.50 10.32
C LEU A 119 2.54 -5.11 9.03
N ALA A 120 3.09 -6.23 8.58
CA ALA A 120 2.57 -6.97 7.42
C ALA A 120 1.13 -7.43 7.65
N VAL A 121 0.83 -8.06 8.79
CA VAL A 121 -0.54 -8.48 9.13
C VAL A 121 -1.51 -7.28 9.09
N ILE A 122 -1.11 -6.13 9.64
CA ILE A 122 -1.93 -4.92 9.61
C ILE A 122 -2.13 -4.43 8.17
N ALA A 123 -1.07 -4.36 7.36
CA ALA A 123 -1.16 -3.87 5.98
C ALA A 123 -2.12 -4.69 5.11
N TYR A 124 -2.15 -6.02 5.27
CA TYR A 124 -3.03 -6.90 4.47
C TYR A 124 -4.43 -7.10 5.04
N LYS A 125 -4.63 -6.98 6.36
CA LYS A 125 -5.92 -7.29 7.01
C LYS A 125 -6.63 -6.08 7.63
N GLN A 126 -6.10 -4.88 7.44
CA GLN A 126 -6.74 -3.67 7.97
C GLN A 126 -8.17 -3.46 7.45
N PRO A 127 -9.07 -2.89 8.27
CA PRO A 127 -8.88 -2.51 9.68
C PRO A 127 -8.89 -3.72 10.61
N VAL A 128 -7.89 -3.85 11.49
CA VAL A 128 -7.68 -5.04 12.35
C VAL A 128 -7.43 -4.68 13.82
N THR A 129 -7.87 -5.53 14.75
CA THR A 129 -7.69 -5.35 16.21
C THR A 129 -6.45 -6.08 16.73
N ALA A 130 -5.94 -5.68 17.90
CA ALA A 130 -4.79 -6.33 18.54
C ALA A 130 -4.99 -7.83 18.79
N ALA A 131 -6.23 -8.25 19.09
CA ALA A 131 -6.59 -9.65 19.31
C ALA A 131 -6.51 -10.47 18.02
N GLU A 132 -7.08 -9.96 16.92
CA GLU A 132 -7.03 -10.61 15.60
C GLU A 132 -5.59 -10.74 15.09
N ILE A 133 -4.74 -9.72 15.33
CA ILE A 133 -3.31 -9.81 14.98
C ILE A 133 -2.63 -10.95 15.76
N ALA A 134 -2.94 -11.09 17.06
CA ALA A 134 -2.34 -12.12 17.91
C ALA A 134 -2.78 -13.53 17.46
N GLU A 135 -4.04 -13.68 17.07
CA GLU A 135 -4.60 -14.91 16.53
C GLU A 135 -3.90 -15.32 15.23
N ILE A 136 -3.75 -14.39 14.28
CA ILE A 136 -3.09 -14.67 12.99
C ILE A 136 -1.62 -15.05 13.20
N ARG A 137 -0.90 -14.40 14.11
CA ARG A 137 0.52 -14.74 14.31
C ARG A 137 0.77 -15.96 15.18
N GLY A 138 -0.24 -16.49 15.86
CA GLY A 138 -0.08 -17.58 16.83
C GLY A 138 0.78 -17.21 18.05
N VAL A 139 1.12 -15.93 18.22
CA VAL A 139 1.88 -15.40 19.36
C VAL A 139 1.21 -14.13 19.85
N SER A 140 1.19 -13.93 21.17
CA SER A 140 0.65 -12.71 21.76
C SER A 140 1.31 -11.48 21.13
N SER A 141 0.49 -10.64 20.47
CA SER A 141 0.92 -9.31 20.01
C SER A 141 1.32 -8.49 21.23
N SER A 142 2.61 -8.47 21.58
CA SER A 142 3.12 -7.64 22.67
C SER A 142 2.69 -6.20 22.43
N GLY A 143 1.91 -5.62 23.35
CA GLY A 143 1.39 -4.25 23.23
C GLY A 143 2.47 -3.20 22.93
N GLY A 144 3.72 -3.47 23.32
CA GLY A 144 4.90 -2.66 22.99
C GLY A 144 5.28 -2.61 21.50
N VAL A 145 4.97 -3.64 20.72
CA VAL A 145 5.21 -3.62 19.26
C VAL A 145 4.20 -2.68 18.59
N LEU A 146 2.92 -2.78 18.96
CA LEU A 146 1.88 -1.89 18.44
C LEU A 146 2.14 -0.44 18.83
N SER A 147 2.55 -0.16 20.08
CA SER A 147 2.91 1.19 20.49
C SER A 147 4.09 1.73 19.67
N THR A 148 5.13 0.92 19.46
CA THR A 148 6.30 1.31 18.65
C THR A 148 5.91 1.64 17.21
N LEU A 149 5.01 0.87 16.60
CA LEU A 149 4.54 1.12 15.23
C LEU A 149 3.69 2.40 15.15
N VAL A 150 2.89 2.69 16.18
CA VAL A 150 2.12 3.95 16.29
C VAL A 150 3.07 5.14 16.48
N ASP A 151 4.04 5.04 17.40
CA ASP A 151 5.00 6.12 17.69
C ASP A 151 5.86 6.46 16.46
N ARG A 152 6.16 5.47 15.63
CA ARG A 152 6.85 5.63 14.35
C ARG A 152 5.95 6.08 13.21
N HIS A 153 4.68 6.36 13.50
CA HIS A 153 3.67 6.81 12.55
C HIS A 153 3.43 5.83 11.40
N LEU A 154 3.76 4.54 11.54
CA LEU A 154 3.53 3.53 10.49
C LEU A 154 2.09 2.99 10.52
N ILE A 155 1.46 3.03 11.68
CA ILE A 155 0.06 2.65 11.87
C ILE A 155 -0.66 3.72 12.71
N LYS A 156 -1.98 3.78 12.58
CA LYS A 156 -2.86 4.66 13.34
C LYS A 156 -4.11 3.92 13.80
N THR A 157 -4.72 4.42 14.86
CA THR A 157 -6.04 3.95 15.31
C THR A 157 -7.13 4.57 14.45
N VAL A 158 -7.93 3.75 13.76
CA VAL A 158 -9.03 4.20 12.90
C VAL A 158 -10.39 4.18 13.58
N GLY A 159 -10.53 3.46 14.70
CA GLY A 159 -11.78 3.38 15.44
C GLY A 159 -11.78 2.29 16.50
N ARG A 160 -12.97 1.92 16.96
CA ARG A 160 -13.19 0.79 17.88
C ARG A 160 -14.18 -0.20 17.27
N LYS A 161 -13.89 -1.50 17.38
CA LYS A 161 -14.78 -2.55 16.89
C LYS A 161 -15.99 -2.68 17.82
N GLN A 162 -17.19 -2.85 17.26
CA GLN A 162 -18.44 -2.96 18.05
C GLN A 162 -18.66 -4.39 18.55
N VAL A 163 -17.74 -4.86 19.39
CA VAL A 163 -17.76 -6.18 20.04
C VAL A 163 -17.46 -6.02 21.53
N VAL A 164 -17.55 -7.10 22.30
CA VAL A 164 -17.25 -7.10 23.75
C VAL A 164 -15.83 -6.57 23.98
N GLY A 165 -15.69 -5.65 24.95
CA GLY A 165 -14.42 -4.97 25.24
C GLY A 165 -14.07 -3.80 24.31
N ARG A 166 -14.81 -3.60 23.21
CA ARG A 166 -14.66 -2.48 22.25
C ARG A 166 -13.20 -2.16 21.89
N PRO A 167 -12.42 -3.14 21.41
CA PRO A 167 -11.00 -2.97 21.15
C PRO A 167 -10.74 -1.95 20.03
N PHE A 168 -9.56 -1.32 20.09
CA PHE A 168 -9.09 -0.43 19.03
C PHE A 168 -8.80 -1.19 17.74
N MET A 169 -9.11 -0.55 16.61
CA MET A 169 -8.77 -1.01 15.26
C MET A 169 -7.63 -0.17 14.71
N TYR A 170 -6.66 -0.84 14.09
CA TYR A 170 -5.46 -0.26 13.50
C TYR A 170 -5.51 -0.34 11.98
N ALA A 171 -4.91 0.65 11.34
CA ALA A 171 -4.64 0.69 9.91
C ALA A 171 -3.31 1.40 9.65
N THR A 172 -2.72 1.20 8.48
CA THR A 172 -1.53 1.89 8.00
C THR A 172 -1.79 3.37 7.74
N THR A 173 -0.70 4.12 7.67
CA THR A 173 -0.69 5.57 7.45
C THR A 173 -0.13 5.91 6.08
N ARG A 174 -0.06 7.21 5.78
CA ARG A 174 0.65 7.71 4.60
C ARG A 174 2.16 7.47 4.74
N ASP A 175 2.73 7.70 5.91
CA ASP A 175 4.15 7.48 6.20
C ASP A 175 4.57 6.02 5.95
N PHE A 176 3.66 5.06 6.13
CA PHE A 176 3.87 3.67 5.70
C PHE A 176 4.11 3.61 4.19
N LEU A 177 3.18 4.14 3.38
CA LEU A 177 3.33 4.17 1.92
C LEU A 177 4.63 4.85 1.50
N GLU A 178 4.99 5.95 2.16
CA GLU A 178 6.23 6.69 1.91
C GLU A 178 7.49 5.87 2.22
N ARG A 179 7.51 5.19 3.36
CA ARG A 179 8.63 4.31 3.77
C ARG A 179 8.82 3.12 2.85
N PHE A 180 7.73 2.56 2.33
CA PHE A 180 7.75 1.37 1.48
C PHE A 180 7.75 1.71 -0.02
N GLY A 181 7.68 3.00 -0.38
CA GLY A 181 7.71 3.46 -1.77
C GLY A 181 6.46 3.05 -2.56
N LEU A 182 5.31 2.95 -1.90
CA LEU A 182 4.03 2.54 -2.50
C LEU A 182 3.17 3.76 -2.82
N ASN A 183 2.38 3.72 -3.89
CA ASN A 183 1.38 4.76 -4.15
C ASN A 183 0.12 4.52 -3.34
N ASP A 184 -0.35 3.28 -3.41
CA ASP A 184 -1.55 2.82 -2.74
C ASP A 184 -1.36 1.42 -2.15
N LEU A 185 -2.29 1.02 -1.29
CA LEU A 185 -2.27 -0.30 -0.64
C LEU A 185 -2.49 -1.44 -1.63
N SER A 186 -3.05 -1.15 -2.81
CA SER A 186 -3.18 -2.12 -3.91
C SER A 186 -1.85 -2.53 -4.52
N ASP A 187 -0.79 -1.72 -4.33
CA ASP A 187 0.55 -2.01 -4.84
C ASP A 187 1.29 -3.03 -3.98
N LEU A 188 0.69 -3.46 -2.86
CA LEU A 188 1.24 -4.52 -2.03
C LEU A 188 1.21 -5.85 -2.82
N PRO A 189 2.35 -6.59 -2.84
CA PRO A 189 2.38 -7.90 -3.50
C PRO A 189 1.34 -8.83 -2.89
N LYS A 190 0.79 -9.77 -3.66
CA LYS A 190 -0.13 -10.73 -3.07
C LYS A 190 0.60 -11.57 -2.03
N VAL A 191 -0.11 -12.01 -0.99
CA VAL A 191 0.46 -12.85 0.07
C VAL A 191 1.16 -14.08 -0.51
N GLU A 192 0.60 -14.66 -1.59
CA GLU A 192 1.15 -15.82 -2.31
C GLU A 192 2.47 -15.52 -3.06
N GLU A 193 2.67 -14.27 -3.50
CA GLU A 193 3.88 -13.84 -4.22
C GLU A 193 5.01 -13.44 -3.25
N LEU A 194 4.65 -13.13 -2.00
CA LEU A 194 5.57 -12.69 -0.96
C LEU A 194 6.42 -13.84 -0.41
N SER A 195 5.91 -15.07 -0.39
CA SER A 195 6.68 -16.28 -0.02
C SER A 195 7.83 -16.52 -0.99
N ASP A 196 7.58 -16.33 -2.29
CA ASP A 196 8.56 -16.56 -3.34
C ASP A 196 9.65 -15.46 -3.37
N ALA A 197 9.27 -14.21 -3.09
CA ALA A 197 10.18 -13.07 -3.14
C ALA A 197 11.13 -12.95 -1.94
N LEU A 198 10.72 -13.39 -0.75
CA LEU A 198 11.48 -13.16 0.50
C LEU A 198 12.21 -14.41 1.04
N GLY A 199 11.94 -15.61 0.50
CA GLY A 199 12.59 -16.84 0.97
C GLY A 199 12.35 -17.16 2.45
N PHE A 200 11.31 -16.55 3.04
CA PHE A 200 10.82 -16.82 4.39
C PHE A 200 9.43 -17.45 4.28
N GLU A 201 9.19 -18.53 5.03
CA GLU A 201 7.84 -19.08 5.19
C GLU A 201 6.97 -18.05 5.92
N LEU A 202 5.94 -17.54 5.23
CA LEU A 202 4.92 -16.71 5.84
C LEU A 202 4.19 -17.49 6.94
N PRO A 203 3.80 -16.85 8.05
CA PRO A 203 2.95 -17.48 9.05
C PRO A 203 1.70 -18.04 8.34
N MET A 204 1.46 -19.35 8.49
CA MET A 204 0.41 -20.12 7.82
C MET A 204 -1.00 -19.49 7.89
N ALA A 205 -1.27 -18.58 8.83
CA ALA A 205 -2.58 -17.97 9.02
C ALA A 205 -2.95 -16.90 7.98
N LEU A 206 -2.04 -16.48 7.10
CA LEU A 206 -2.38 -15.65 5.95
C LEU A 206 -2.78 -16.46 4.72
N ALA A 207 -2.47 -17.76 4.69
CA ALA A 207 -3.04 -18.69 3.75
C ALA A 207 -4.42 -19.11 4.27
N GLU A 208 -5.47 -18.90 3.48
CA GLU A 208 -6.75 -19.52 3.79
C GLU A 208 -6.57 -21.04 3.86
N PRO A 209 -7.28 -21.76 4.75
CA PRO A 209 -7.17 -23.20 4.80
C PRO A 209 -7.77 -23.77 3.52
N THR A 210 -6.92 -24.12 2.57
CA THR A 210 -7.28 -25.10 1.55
C THR A 210 -7.66 -26.35 2.31
N VAL A 211 -8.96 -26.67 2.30
CA VAL A 211 -9.51 -27.86 2.93
C VAL A 211 -8.94 -29.07 2.19
N THR A 212 -7.78 -29.55 2.64
CA THR A 212 -7.23 -30.82 2.21
C THR A 212 -8.09 -31.90 2.86
N THR A 213 -9.08 -32.38 2.13
CA THR A 213 -9.79 -33.61 2.47
C THR A 213 -8.83 -34.79 2.24
N SER A 214 -7.97 -35.05 3.23
CA SER A 214 -7.29 -36.34 3.33
C SER A 214 -8.30 -37.36 3.89
N PRO A 215 -8.55 -38.49 3.20
CA PRO A 215 -9.41 -39.54 3.72
C PRO A 215 -8.70 -40.25 4.90
N LEU A 216 -9.47 -40.58 5.93
CA LEU A 216 -9.01 -41.33 7.11
C LEU A 216 -8.62 -42.77 6.73
N PRO A 217 -7.58 -43.36 7.34
CA PRO A 217 -7.17 -44.72 7.07
C PRO A 217 -7.90 -45.66 8.03
N PHE A 218 -9.02 -46.22 7.59
CA PHE A 218 -9.56 -47.44 8.17
C PHE A 218 -9.97 -48.38 7.05
N ASP A 219 -9.12 -49.39 6.83
CA ASP A 219 -9.46 -50.81 7.05
C ASP A 219 -8.95 -51.73 5.93
N GLU A 220 -7.89 -52.49 6.24
CA GLU A 220 -7.58 -53.82 5.70
C GLU A 220 -6.84 -54.52 6.86
N SER A 221 -7.16 -55.72 7.34
CA SER A 221 -7.94 -56.83 6.82
C SER A 221 -8.07 -57.86 7.95
N ASP A 222 -9.17 -58.60 8.02
CA ASP A 222 -9.06 -60.01 8.39
C ASP A 222 -10.07 -60.85 7.61
N ALA A 223 -9.58 -61.96 7.10
CA ALA A 223 -10.25 -62.83 6.14
C ALA A 223 -10.94 -63.99 6.86
N GLY A 224 -12.12 -64.40 6.38
CA GLY A 224 -12.50 -65.81 6.47
C GLY A 224 -13.99 -66.13 6.59
N SER A 225 -14.50 -66.75 5.52
CA SER A 225 -15.44 -67.88 5.54
C SER A 225 -16.95 -67.61 5.46
N ASN A 226 -17.41 -67.63 4.20
CA ASN A 226 -18.44 -68.54 3.64
C ASN A 226 -19.93 -68.40 4.04
N ALA A 227 -20.74 -68.50 2.97
CA ALA A 227 -22.11 -68.99 2.86
C ALA A 227 -23.29 -68.00 3.03
N GLY A 228 -23.92 -67.71 1.88
CA GLY A 228 -25.36 -67.91 1.71
C GLY A 228 -26.31 -66.77 2.09
N ALA A 229 -26.87 -66.13 1.05
CA ALA A 229 -28.09 -65.31 1.05
C ALA A 229 -29.31 -66.02 1.71
N PRO A 230 -30.47 -65.37 1.99
CA PRO A 230 -30.94 -64.09 1.43
C PRO A 230 -31.70 -63.11 2.38
N GLU A 231 -31.99 -61.90 1.86
CA GLU A 231 -33.08 -60.98 2.27
C GLU A 231 -34.48 -61.64 2.18
N PRO A 232 -35.64 -61.01 2.53
CA PRO A 232 -35.95 -59.64 3.00
C PRO A 232 -36.74 -59.68 4.35
N VAL A 233 -37.34 -58.62 4.93
CA VAL A 233 -38.73 -58.16 4.74
C VAL A 233 -38.93 -56.75 5.33
N VAL A 234 -39.75 -55.97 4.63
CA VAL A 234 -40.37 -54.68 4.97
C VAL A 234 -41.54 -54.82 5.96
N GLU A 235 -41.86 -53.74 6.69
CA GLU A 235 -43.20 -53.24 7.13
C GLU A 235 -43.04 -52.43 8.43
N GLU A 236 -43.88 -51.48 8.86
CA GLU A 236 -44.79 -50.45 8.33
C GLU A 236 -45.42 -49.81 9.59
N ILE A 237 -45.88 -48.54 9.52
CA ILE A 237 -46.95 -47.85 10.31
C ILE A 237 -46.84 -47.76 11.87
N ALA A 238 -47.39 -46.79 12.62
CA ALA A 238 -48.20 -45.56 12.49
C ALA A 238 -48.07 -44.76 13.84
N LEU A 239 -48.14 -43.42 13.91
CA LEU A 239 -49.32 -42.57 14.26
C LEU A 239 -50.26 -43.22 15.31
N ASP A 240 -50.73 -42.61 16.40
CA ASP A 240 -51.13 -41.23 16.70
C ASP A 240 -51.46 -41.11 18.22
N GLU A 241 -51.90 -39.92 18.63
CA GLU A 241 -52.80 -39.56 19.75
C GLU A 241 -52.26 -39.02 21.09
N GLU A 242 -52.80 -37.83 21.41
CA GLU A 242 -52.61 -36.94 22.56
C GLU A 242 -53.78 -37.14 23.59
N PRO A 243 -53.98 -36.28 24.63
CA PRO A 243 -54.10 -36.64 26.06
C PRO A 243 -55.58 -36.59 26.57
N PRO A 244 -55.89 -36.58 27.90
CA PRO A 244 -56.08 -35.27 28.58
C PRO A 244 -55.97 -35.24 30.14
N GLY A 245 -55.93 -34.00 30.70
CA GLY A 245 -56.52 -33.60 32.00
C GLY A 245 -55.68 -33.84 33.27
N ALA A 246 -55.68 -33.02 34.31
CA ALA A 246 -56.52 -31.88 34.66
C ALA A 246 -55.85 -31.04 35.78
N ASP A 247 -56.14 -29.74 35.73
CA ASP A 247 -56.47 -28.79 36.79
C ASP A 247 -55.66 -28.54 38.09
N GLU A 248 -55.75 -27.25 38.44
CA GLU A 248 -55.78 -26.61 39.77
C GLU A 248 -54.43 -26.20 40.41
N GLN A 249 -53.87 -25.01 40.16
CA GLN A 249 -54.31 -23.63 40.45
C GLN A 249 -54.02 -23.18 41.91
N ILE A 250 -53.62 -21.91 42.02
CA ILE A 250 -53.65 -21.01 43.21
C ILE A 250 -52.43 -21.18 44.16
N HIS A 251 -51.65 -20.15 44.54
CA HIS A 251 -51.80 -18.69 44.50
C HIS A 251 -50.45 -18.00 44.33
#